data_AF-A0A968TL67-F1
#
_entry.id   AF-A0A968TL67-F1
#
_cell.length_a   1.000
_cell.length_b   1.000
_cell.length_c   1.000
_cell.angle_alpha   90.00
_cell.angle_beta   90.00
_cell.angle_gamma   90.00
#
_symmetry.space_group_name_H-M   'P 1'
#
loop_
_entity.id
_entity.type
_entity.pdbx_description
1 polymer ?
#
loop_
_entity_poly.entity_id
_entity_poly.type
_entity_poly.pdbx_seq_one_letter_code
_entity_poly.pdbx_strand_id
1 'polypeptide(L)'
;MAGCGLTAAILATIPMGDKPAIARLVDAGTEIAQNVLQQPKLVLNLAAHQQQMQKDALGKETVNWKALDSNITVKPGDVIRFTVTGKMKVIESQKVWL
;
A
#
# COMPACT_ATOMS: atom_id res chain seq x y z
N MET A 1 -9.92 -26.12 62.45
CA MET A 1 -9.72 -24.91 61.64
C MET A 1 -10.81 -24.87 60.57
N ALA A 2 -11.89 -24.13 60.83
CA ALA A 2 -12.88 -23.71 59.82
C ALA A 2 -12.22 -22.63 58.94
N GLY A 3 -12.50 -22.41 57.66
CA GLY A 3 -13.55 -22.85 56.73
C GLY A 3 -13.78 -21.68 55.75
N CYS A 4 -13.89 -21.96 54.44
CA CYS A 4 -14.37 -21.09 53.34
C CYS A 4 -13.52 -19.83 52.99
N GLY A 5 -13.32 -19.45 51.73
CA GLY A 5 -13.84 -19.98 50.47
C GLY A 5 -13.13 -19.35 49.28
N LEU A 6 -12.94 -20.14 48.22
CA LEU A 6 -12.56 -19.66 46.90
C LEU A 6 -13.82 -19.10 46.26
N THR A 7 -13.93 -17.77 46.17
CA THR A 7 -14.99 -17.12 45.39
C THR A 7 -14.77 -17.41 43.91
N ALA A 8 -15.46 -18.43 43.39
CA ALA A 8 -15.60 -18.64 41.96
C ALA A 8 -16.55 -17.55 41.42
N ALA A 9 -16.02 -16.59 40.68
CA ALA A 9 -16.84 -15.64 39.93
C ALA A 9 -17.56 -16.41 38.81
N ILE A 10 -18.87 -16.59 38.95
CA ILE A 10 -19.70 -17.19 37.91
C ILE A 10 -19.92 -16.13 36.83
N LEU A 11 -19.14 -16.20 35.75
CA LEU A 11 -19.41 -15.46 34.54
C LEU A 11 -20.60 -16.10 33.84
N ALA A 12 -21.71 -15.37 33.74
CA ALA A 12 -22.92 -15.81 33.07
C ALA A 12 -22.62 -16.15 31.60
N THR A 13 -22.71 -17.43 31.24
CA THR A 13 -22.53 -17.92 29.88
C THR A 13 -23.82 -17.69 29.09
N ILE A 14 -23.81 -16.73 28.18
CA ILE A 14 -24.88 -16.54 27.19
C ILE A 14 -24.68 -17.61 26.10
N PRO A 15 -25.64 -18.51 25.84
CA PRO A 15 -25.47 -19.53 24.81
C PRO A 15 -25.71 -18.89 23.44
N MET A 16 -24.65 -18.56 22.71
CA MET A 16 -24.72 -18.13 21.32
C MET A 16 -23.84 -19.02 20.45
N GLY A 17 -24.39 -20.17 20.05
CA GLY A 17 -23.85 -21.03 19.00
C GLY A 17 -22.50 -21.68 19.29
N ASP A 18 -22.11 -22.62 18.43
CA ASP A 18 -21.02 -23.59 18.61
C ASP A 18 -19.59 -23.04 18.76
N LYS A 19 -19.39 -21.76 19.07
CA LYS A 19 -18.06 -21.19 19.31
C LYS A 19 -18.09 -20.19 20.47
N PRO A 20 -17.25 -20.34 21.51
CA PRO A 20 -17.16 -19.36 22.58
C PRO A 20 -16.80 -17.99 22.00
N ALA A 21 -17.38 -16.91 22.55
CA ALA A 21 -17.20 -15.54 22.06
C ALA A 21 -15.71 -15.13 21.94
N ILE A 22 -14.84 -15.71 22.78
CA ILE A 22 -13.39 -15.50 22.75
C ILE A 22 -12.77 -16.08 21.46
N ALA A 23 -13.24 -17.23 20.97
CA ALA A 23 -12.76 -17.82 19.72
C ALA A 23 -13.10 -16.94 18.50
N ARG A 24 -14.26 -16.27 18.52
CA ARG A 24 -14.65 -15.32 17.44
C ARG A 24 -13.72 -14.12 17.36
N LEU A 25 -13.23 -13.63 18.50
CA LEU A 25 -12.28 -12.50 18.56
C LEU A 25 -10.88 -12.90 18.07
N VAL A 26 -10.44 -14.12 18.38
CA VAL A 26 -9.16 -14.67 17.92
C VAL A 26 -9.20 -14.95 16.42
N ASP A 27 -10.29 -15.52 15.90
CA ASP A 27 -10.50 -15.74 14.47
C ASP A 27 -10.52 -14.40 13.71
N ALA A 28 -11.28 -13.40 14.21
CA ALA A 28 -11.33 -12.07 13.62
C ALA A 28 -9.96 -11.36 13.60
N GLY A 29 -9.17 -11.46 14.69
CA GLY A 29 -7.82 -10.90 14.73
C GLY A 29 -6.87 -11.56 13.72
N THR A 30 -7.03 -12.87 13.50
CA THR A 30 -6.22 -13.65 12.54
C THR A 30 -6.58 -13.29 11.09
N GLU A 31 -7.87 -13.16 10.77
CA GLU A 31 -8.35 -12.75 9.45
C GLU A 31 -7.90 -11.33 9.07
N ILE A 32 -7.92 -10.39 10.03
CA ILE A 32 -7.47 -9.01 9.80
C ILE A 32 -5.95 -8.98 9.51
N ALA A 33 -5.14 -9.73 10.26
CA ALA A 33 -3.70 -9.77 10.06
C ALA A 33 -3.28 -10.37 8.70
N GLN A 34 -4.01 -11.40 8.23
CA GLN A 34 -3.77 -12.00 6.91
C GLN A 34 -4.14 -11.05 5.76
N ASN A 35 -5.20 -10.25 5.92
CA ASN A 35 -5.66 -9.33 4.89
C ASN A 35 -4.67 -8.17 4.65
N VAL A 36 -4.04 -7.65 5.71
CA VAL A 36 -3.03 -6.57 5.59
C VAL A 36 -1.77 -7.03 4.87
N LEU A 37 -1.36 -8.29 5.05
CA LEU A 37 -0.18 -8.86 4.39
C LEU A 37 -0.40 -9.18 2.89
N GLN A 38 -1.66 -9.32 2.46
CA GLN A 38 -2.00 -9.66 1.08
C GLN A 38 -2.36 -8.45 0.20
N GLN A 39 -2.29 -7.23 0.74
CA GLN A 39 -2.58 -6.04 -0.07
C GLN A 39 -1.47 -5.80 -1.08
N PRO A 40 -1.81 -5.62 -2.37
CA PRO A 40 -0.82 -5.31 -3.40
C PRO A 40 -0.16 -3.96 -3.07
N LYS A 41 1.18 -3.93 -3.10
CA LYS A 41 1.93 -2.72 -2.81
C LYS A 41 1.76 -1.73 -3.96
N LEU A 42 1.19 -0.56 -3.71
CA LEU A 42 1.17 0.54 -4.68
C LEU A 42 2.54 1.21 -4.73
N VAL A 43 3.15 1.23 -5.92
CA VAL A 43 4.40 1.96 -6.19
C VAL A 43 4.06 3.17 -7.06
N LEU A 44 4.47 4.35 -6.59
CA LEU A 44 4.33 5.60 -7.35
C LEU A 44 5.70 5.97 -7.93
N ASN A 45 5.72 6.32 -9.21
CA ASN A 45 6.89 6.88 -9.89
C ASN A 45 6.58 8.28 -10.39
N LEU A 46 7.47 9.22 -10.13
CA LEU A 46 7.41 10.60 -10.59
C LEU A 46 8.50 10.82 -11.63
N ALA A 47 8.11 11.20 -12.84
CA ALA A 47 9.03 11.57 -13.91
C ALA A 47 8.83 13.03 -14.30
N ALA A 48 9.92 13.75 -14.55
CA ALA A 48 9.89 15.13 -15.02
C ALA A 48 10.50 15.21 -16.43
N HIS A 49 9.90 16.04 -17.29
CA HIS A 49 10.40 16.30 -18.64
C HIS A 49 10.39 17.79 -18.91
N GLN A 50 11.43 18.31 -19.55
CA GLN A 50 11.51 19.70 -20.00
C GLN A 50 11.10 19.81 -21.46
N GLN A 51 10.37 20.87 -21.77
CA GLN A 51 10.00 21.23 -23.14
C GLN A 51 11.25 21.63 -23.96
N GLN A 52 11.37 21.10 -25.17
CA GLN A 52 12.36 21.49 -26.16
C GLN A 52 11.66 21.87 -27.46
N MET A 53 11.84 23.11 -27.89
CA MET A 53 11.42 23.55 -29.22
C MET A 53 12.45 23.06 -30.24
N GLN A 54 11.99 22.36 -31.28
CA GLN A 54 12.81 21.90 -32.40
C GLN A 54 12.16 22.33 -33.72
N LYS A 55 12.94 22.50 -34.78
CA LYS A 55 12.40 22.70 -36.13
C LYS A 55 12.45 21.38 -36.90
N ASP A 56 11.35 21.05 -37.57
CA ASP A 56 11.32 19.90 -38.47
C ASP A 56 12.02 20.20 -39.81
N ALA A 57 12.08 19.21 -40.70
CA ALA A 57 12.73 19.33 -42.01
C ALA A 57 12.09 20.40 -42.93
N LEU A 58 10.87 20.85 -42.61
CA LEU A 58 10.15 21.90 -43.33
C LEU A 58 10.28 23.27 -42.62
N GLY A 59 11.05 23.33 -41.53
CA GLY A 59 11.29 24.55 -40.75
C GLY A 59 10.18 24.90 -39.75
N LYS A 60 9.17 24.03 -39.58
CA LYS A 60 8.07 24.24 -38.63
C LYS A 60 8.50 23.89 -37.21
N GLU A 61 8.10 24.72 -36.25
CA GLU A 61 8.35 24.46 -34.84
C GLU A 61 7.54 23.27 -34.34
N THR A 62 8.22 22.39 -33.61
CA THR A 62 7.68 21.18 -32.99
C THR A 62 8.14 21.12 -31.54
N VAL A 63 7.24 20.63 -30.69
CA VAL A 63 7.50 20.49 -29.26
C VAL A 63 7.95 19.06 -28.98
N ASN A 64 9.16 18.92 -28.43
CA ASN A 64 9.69 17.67 -27.91
C ASN A 64 9.82 17.74 -26.37
N TRP A 65 9.84 16.60 -25.70
CA TRP A 65 9.93 16.51 -24.24
C TRP A 65 11.15 15.67 -23.86
N LYS A 66 12.14 16.31 -23.23
CA LYS A 66 13.37 15.65 -22.78
C LYS A 66 13.25 15.30 -21.30
N ALA A 67 13.50 14.04 -20.95
CA ALA A 67 13.54 13.61 -19.55
C ALA A 67 14.58 14.41 -18.76
N LEU A 68 14.22 14.80 -17.54
CA LEU A 68 15.11 15.47 -16.61
C LEU A 68 15.71 14.45 -15.66
N ASP A 69 17.03 14.41 -15.60
CA ASP A 69 17.77 13.68 -14.58
C ASP A 69 17.69 14.40 -13.23
N SER A 70 17.92 13.66 -12.14
CA SER A 70 17.76 14.15 -10.75
C SER A 70 18.71 15.30 -10.35
N ASN A 71 19.67 15.66 -11.21
CA ASN A 71 20.71 16.66 -10.92
C ASN A 71 20.73 17.81 -11.95
N ILE A 72 19.59 18.12 -12.56
CA ILE A 72 19.48 19.25 -13.51
C ILE A 72 18.88 20.47 -12.81
N THR A 73 19.53 21.62 -13.00
CA THR A 73 18.97 22.93 -12.63
C THR A 73 18.15 23.48 -13.80
N VAL A 74 16.86 23.68 -13.57
CA VAL A 74 15.95 24.35 -14.52
C VAL A 74 16.12 25.86 -14.47
N LYS A 75 15.89 26.55 -15.59
CA LYS A 75 15.99 28.01 -15.70
C LYS A 75 14.61 28.67 -15.64
N PRO A 76 14.53 29.93 -15.16
CA PRO A 76 13.29 30.70 -15.27
C PRO A 76 12.82 30.77 -16.73
N GLY A 77 11.54 30.45 -16.95
CA GLY A 77 10.95 30.37 -18.30
C GLY A 77 10.93 28.97 -18.90
N ASP A 78 11.62 27.99 -18.32
CA ASP A 78 11.49 26.59 -18.73
C ASP A 78 10.10 26.04 -18.39
N VAL A 79 9.56 25.24 -19.30
CA VAL A 79 8.29 24.52 -19.09
C VAL A 79 8.59 23.07 -18.74
N ILE A 80 8.12 22.66 -17.56
CA ILE A 80 8.33 21.32 -17.00
C ILE A 80 7.01 20.56 -16.96
N ARG A 81 7.01 19.34 -17.48
CA ARG A 81 5.90 18.39 -17.43
C ARG A 81 6.24 17.29 -16.42
N PHE A 82 5.37 17.12 -15.44
CA PHE A 82 5.43 16.01 -14.49
C PHE A 82 4.45 14.91 -14.87
N THR A 83 4.89 13.66 -14.77
CA THR A 83 4.06 12.47 -14.96
C THR A 83 4.13 11.63 -13.71
N VAL A 84 2.97 11.34 -13.11
CA VAL A 84 2.83 10.42 -11.99
C VAL A 84 2.28 9.10 -12.52
N THR A 85 2.96 8.00 -12.23
CA THR A 85 2.52 6.65 -12.62
C THR A 85 2.39 5.77 -11.38
N GLY A 86 1.21 5.18 -11.19
CA GLY A 86 0.97 4.17 -10.16
C GLY A 86 1.02 2.76 -10.75
N LYS A 87 1.76 1.85 -10.10
CA LYS A 87 1.78 0.43 -10.43
C LYS A 87 1.53 -0.39 -9.17
N MET A 88 0.58 -1.31 -9.23
CA MET A 88 0.38 -2.31 -8.19
C MET A 88 1.40 -3.43 -8.36
N LYS A 89 2.18 -3.70 -7.31
CA LYS A 89 3.08 -4.85 -7.24
C LYS A 89 2.40 -5.94 -6.41
N VAL A 90 2.02 -7.02 -7.07
CA VAL A 90 1.55 -8.23 -6.37
C VAL A 90 2.75 -8.80 -5.60
N ILE A 91 2.57 -8.99 -4.30
CA ILE A 91 3.57 -9.64 -3.45
C ILE A 91 3.27 -11.13 -3.56
N GLU A 92 4.02 -11.84 -4.40
CA GLU A 92 3.87 -13.29 -4.54
C GLU A 92 4.36 -13.95 -3.26
N SER A 93 3.46 -14.61 -2.53
CA SER A 93 3.80 -15.34 -1.32
C SER A 93 4.58 -16.60 -1.70
N GLN A 94 5.87 -16.65 -1.36
CA GLN A 94 6.71 -17.83 -1.50
C GLN A 94 6.08 -18.97 -0.70
N LYS A 95 5.44 -19.91 -1.39
CA LYS A 95 4.91 -21.14 -0.80
C LYS A 95 6.10 -22.05 -0.50
N VAL A 96 6.70 -21.87 0.67
CA VAL A 96 7.66 -22.83 1.23
C VAL A 96 6.86 -24.07 1.63
N TRP A 97 7.01 -25.14 0.87
CA TRP A 97 6.54 -26.47 1.28
C TRP A 97 7.53 -27.03 2.30
N LEU A 98 7.06 -27.26 3.53
CA LEU A 98 7.70 -28.12 4.53
C LEU A 98 6.90 -29.41 4.63
#